data_AF-A0A2C1K4P2-F1
#
_entry.id   AF-A0A2C1K4P2-F1
#
_cell.length_a   1.000
_cell.length_b   1.000
_cell.length_c   1.000
_cell.angle_alpha   90.00
_cell.angle_beta   90.00
_cell.angle_gamma   90.00
#
_symmetry.space_group_name_H-M   'P 1'
#
loop_
_entity.id
_entity.type
_entity.pdbx_description
1 polymer ?
#
loop_
_entity_poly.entity_id
_entity_poly.type
_entity_poly.pdbx_seq_one_letter_code
_entity_poly.pdbx_strand_id
1 'polypeptide(L)'
;MKSKFFFLFIILVLTLIGCSEQKASQKVESEKEEEQTESLDPAKLVPIGTVVKLKEMDKLVMVYGYNQIQTSTGKQFDYIAVPYPEGNISPDYNVFFNRNMIKDIIHSGYVTSEDKENRENADSEGHTY
;
A
#
# COMPACT_ATOMS: atom_id res chain seq x y z
N MET A 1 -11.82 61.83 31.28
CA MET A 1 -10.71 61.72 30.31
C MET A 1 -10.39 60.25 30.09
N LYS A 2 -10.88 59.69 29.00
CA LYS A 2 -10.80 58.28 28.62
C LYS A 2 -9.94 58.19 27.36
N SER A 3 -8.79 57.53 27.42
CA SER A 3 -8.15 56.89 26.26
C SER A 3 -6.87 56.22 26.75
N LYS A 4 -6.76 54.90 26.50
CA LYS A 4 -5.58 54.02 26.46
C LYS A 4 -5.96 52.62 26.94
N PHE A 5 -6.87 51.97 26.21
CA PHE A 5 -6.99 50.51 26.24
C PHE A 5 -7.66 49.97 24.96
N PHE A 6 -7.39 50.60 23.82
CA PHE A 6 -8.06 50.29 22.54
C PHE A 6 -7.23 49.41 21.60
N PHE A 7 -6.19 48.74 22.07
CA PHE A 7 -5.32 47.97 21.17
C PHE A 7 -4.93 46.59 21.70
N LEU A 8 -5.86 45.92 22.37
CA LEU A 8 -5.68 44.51 22.77
C LEU A 8 -6.99 43.72 22.72
N PHE A 9 -7.81 43.98 21.70
CA PHE A 9 -9.09 43.29 21.47
C PHE A 9 -9.34 43.07 19.95
N ILE A 10 -8.29 42.75 19.19
CA ILE A 10 -8.35 42.45 17.73
C ILE A 10 -8.00 40.97 17.45
N ILE A 11 -8.18 40.07 18.40
CA ILE A 11 -8.07 38.61 18.15
C ILE A 11 -9.21 37.88 18.85
N LEU A 12 -10.44 38.23 18.48
CA LEU A 12 -11.62 37.39 18.67
C LEU A 12 -12.69 37.96 17.72
N VAL A 13 -13.43 37.09 17.03
CA VAL A 13 -14.46 37.40 16.02
C VAL A 13 -13.94 37.54 14.58
N LEU A 14 -13.50 36.42 14.01
CA LEU A 14 -13.74 36.10 12.60
C LEU A 14 -14.16 34.63 12.49
N THR A 15 -15.39 34.37 12.93
CA THR A 15 -16.18 33.24 12.47
C THR A 15 -17.43 33.79 11.77
N LEU A 16 -17.51 33.46 10.48
CA LEU A 16 -18.72 33.15 9.71
C LEU A 16 -19.53 34.28 9.03
N ILE A 17 -19.91 33.94 7.79
CA ILE A 17 -20.91 34.54 6.88
C ILE A 17 -20.33 35.66 6.00
N GLY A 18 -20.35 35.62 4.67
CA GLY A 18 -21.08 34.78 3.72
C GLY A 18 -20.74 35.21 2.28
N CYS A 19 -21.35 34.46 1.35
CA CYS A 19 -21.09 34.31 -0.08
C CYS A 19 -20.90 35.57 -0.95
N SER A 20 -20.08 35.44 -2.00
CA SER A 20 -20.41 36.03 -3.31
C SER A 20 -20.56 34.91 -4.35
N GLU A 21 -21.71 34.90 -5.03
CA GLU A 21 -21.92 34.16 -6.27
C GLU A 21 -21.55 35.08 -7.45
N GLN A 22 -20.74 34.58 -8.38
CA GLN A 22 -20.96 34.84 -9.80
C GLN A 22 -20.90 33.50 -10.55
N LYS A 23 -22.07 33.09 -11.06
CA LYS A 23 -22.28 31.95 -11.95
C LYS A 23 -21.63 32.22 -13.32
N ALA A 24 -20.82 31.27 -13.79
CA ALA A 24 -20.91 30.71 -15.14
C ALA A 24 -19.92 29.54 -15.29
N SER A 25 -20.46 28.32 -15.14
CA SER A 25 -19.96 27.04 -15.66
C SER A 25 -18.44 26.81 -15.66
N GLN A 26 -17.91 26.22 -14.58
CA GLN A 26 -16.87 25.22 -14.73
C GLN A 26 -17.00 24.16 -13.63
N LYS A 27 -17.05 22.93 -14.11
CA LYS A 27 -17.29 21.66 -13.42
C LYS A 27 -16.26 21.51 -12.30
N VAL A 28 -16.74 21.31 -11.07
CA VAL A 28 -15.92 20.90 -9.93
C VAL A 28 -15.33 19.55 -10.26
N GLU A 29 -14.06 19.53 -10.60
CA GLU A 29 -13.24 18.32 -10.67
C GLU A 29 -12.50 18.27 -9.33
N SER A 30 -13.08 17.50 -8.41
CA SER A 30 -12.34 17.01 -7.25
C SER A 30 -11.16 16.21 -7.77
N GLU A 31 -9.95 16.63 -7.43
CA GLU A 31 -8.73 15.85 -7.64
C GLU A 31 -8.94 14.49 -6.99
N LYS A 32 -9.13 13.51 -7.85
CA LYS A 32 -9.20 12.09 -7.54
C LYS A 32 -7.73 11.68 -7.44
N GLU A 33 -7.23 11.44 -6.22
CA GLU A 33 -6.03 10.62 -6.08
C GLU A 33 -6.36 9.27 -6.73
N GLU A 34 -5.75 9.03 -7.89
CA GLU A 34 -5.79 7.73 -8.56
C GLU A 34 -5.09 6.73 -7.67
N GLU A 35 -5.88 5.96 -6.93
CA GLU A 35 -5.49 4.64 -6.46
C GLU A 35 -5.13 3.81 -7.71
N GLN A 36 -3.83 3.73 -8.01
CA GLN A 36 -3.29 2.86 -9.04
C GLN A 36 -3.47 1.40 -8.59
N THR A 37 -4.66 0.86 -8.76
CA THR A 37 -4.84 -0.58 -8.84
C THR A 37 -4.26 -1.04 -10.17
N GLU A 38 -2.95 -1.26 -10.21
CA GLU A 38 -2.30 -1.99 -11.30
C GLU A 38 -3.01 -3.35 -11.38
N SER A 39 -3.68 -3.63 -12.49
CA SER A 39 -4.38 -4.90 -12.68
C SER A 39 -3.38 -6.03 -12.56
N LEU A 40 -3.54 -6.88 -11.55
CA LEU A 40 -2.73 -8.06 -11.30
C LEU A 40 -2.54 -8.85 -12.59
N ASP A 41 -1.32 -8.81 -13.14
CA ASP A 41 -0.88 -9.80 -14.12
C ASP A 41 -0.56 -11.08 -13.32
N PRO A 42 -1.41 -12.12 -13.37
CA PRO A 42 -1.20 -13.33 -12.57
C PRO A 42 0.09 -14.06 -12.94
N ALA A 43 0.70 -13.72 -14.09
CA ALA A 43 1.96 -14.29 -14.52
C ALA A 43 3.18 -13.63 -13.88
N LYS A 44 3.05 -12.49 -13.19
CA LYS A 44 4.20 -11.71 -12.69
C LYS A 44 4.30 -11.66 -11.17
N LEU A 45 5.53 -11.53 -10.68
CA LEU A 45 5.74 -11.25 -9.26
C LEU A 45 5.27 -9.84 -8.87
N VAL A 46 4.76 -9.67 -7.64
CA VAL A 46 4.43 -8.36 -7.03
C VAL A 46 5.65 -7.78 -6.28
N PRO A 47 5.75 -6.44 -6.09
CA PRO A 47 6.85 -5.82 -5.35
C PRO A 47 6.93 -6.28 -3.88
N ILE A 48 8.13 -6.23 -3.29
CA ILE A 48 8.32 -6.40 -1.84
C ILE A 48 7.62 -5.26 -1.09
N GLY A 49 7.03 -5.58 0.06
CA GLY A 49 6.18 -4.67 0.83
C GLY A 49 4.72 -4.69 0.39
N THR A 50 4.38 -5.43 -0.67
CA THR A 50 2.97 -5.62 -1.07
C THR A 50 2.21 -6.36 0.03
N VAL A 51 1.10 -5.77 0.47
CA VAL A 51 0.16 -6.38 1.42
C VAL A 51 -0.94 -7.06 0.64
N VAL A 52 -1.17 -8.35 0.89
CA VAL A 52 -2.13 -9.18 0.16
C VAL A 52 -3.10 -9.92 1.08
N LYS A 53 -4.28 -10.21 0.55
CA LYS A 53 -5.20 -11.22 1.06
C LYS A 53 -4.96 -12.51 0.28
N LEU A 54 -4.81 -13.63 0.98
CA LEU A 54 -4.73 -14.96 0.37
C LEU A 54 -6.11 -15.62 0.29
N LYS A 55 -6.30 -16.55 -0.65
CA LYS A 55 -7.58 -17.25 -0.85
C LYS A 55 -8.06 -18.01 0.39
N GLU A 56 -7.15 -18.71 1.06
CA GLU A 56 -7.45 -19.65 2.15
C GLU A 56 -6.99 -19.15 3.54
N MET A 57 -6.67 -17.85 3.67
CA MET A 57 -6.21 -17.28 4.94
C MET A 57 -6.87 -15.95 5.22
N ASP A 58 -7.34 -15.78 6.46
CA ASP A 58 -8.02 -14.54 6.84
C ASP A 58 -7.07 -13.38 7.12
N LYS A 59 -5.93 -13.68 7.74
CA LYS A 59 -4.90 -12.71 8.09
C LYS A 59 -4.27 -12.13 6.81
N LEU A 60 -4.14 -10.80 6.76
CA LEU A 60 -3.34 -10.14 5.73
C LEU A 60 -1.86 -10.42 5.95
N VAL A 61 -1.12 -10.55 4.86
CA VAL A 61 0.32 -10.78 4.90
C VAL A 61 1.06 -9.80 4.01
N MET A 62 2.28 -9.43 4.40
CA MET A 62 3.16 -8.55 3.63
C MET A 62 4.33 -9.35 3.07
N VAL A 63 4.49 -9.34 1.75
CA VAL A 63 5.59 -10.01 1.05
C VAL A 63 6.91 -9.33 1.40
N TYR A 64 7.93 -10.10 1.74
CA TYR A 64 9.28 -9.56 2.00
C TYR A 64 10.42 -10.34 1.35
N GLY A 65 10.13 -11.35 0.53
CA GLY A 65 11.13 -12.05 -0.26
C GLY A 65 10.53 -12.92 -1.36
N TYR A 66 11.37 -13.23 -2.35
CA TYR A 66 11.04 -14.06 -3.51
C TYR A 66 11.76 -15.41 -3.47
N ASN A 67 11.27 -16.40 -4.22
CA ASN A 67 11.95 -17.68 -4.51
C ASN A 67 12.46 -18.40 -3.26
N GLN A 68 11.65 -18.42 -2.20
CA GLN A 68 12.09 -18.89 -0.89
C GLN A 68 11.97 -20.39 -0.75
N ILE A 69 13.06 -21.02 -0.32
CA ILE A 69 13.11 -22.45 -0.02
C ILE A 69 12.76 -22.65 1.45
N GLN A 70 11.66 -23.35 1.71
CA GLN A 70 11.27 -23.71 3.06
C GLN A 70 12.14 -24.86 3.57
N THR A 71 13.00 -24.59 4.57
CA THR A 71 13.98 -25.55 5.11
C THR A 71 13.38 -26.90 5.51
N SER A 72 12.16 -26.91 6.06
CA SER A 72 11.51 -28.13 6.55
C SER A 72 11.03 -29.06 5.43
N THR A 73 10.71 -28.52 4.25
CA THR A 73 10.13 -29.29 3.13
C THR A 73 11.02 -29.32 1.89
N GLY A 74 12.02 -28.44 1.81
CA GLY A 74 12.84 -28.22 0.63
C GLY A 74 12.08 -27.62 -0.56
N LYS A 75 10.80 -27.26 -0.39
CA LYS A 75 9.98 -26.68 -1.46
C LYS A 75 10.31 -25.20 -1.63
N GLN A 76 10.41 -24.78 -2.89
CA GLN A 76 10.52 -23.38 -3.27
C GLN A 76 9.12 -22.79 -3.47
N PHE A 77 8.94 -21.55 -3.03
CA PHE A 77 7.71 -20.78 -3.18
C PHE A 77 8.02 -19.43 -3.83
N ASP A 78 7.06 -18.87 -4.57
CA ASP A 78 7.21 -17.51 -5.13
C ASP A 78 7.50 -16.50 -4.01
N TYR A 79 6.84 -16.63 -2.86
CA TYR A 79 6.91 -15.64 -1.77
C TYR A 79 7.18 -16.23 -0.40
N ILE A 80 7.85 -15.42 0.41
CA ILE A 80 7.72 -15.42 1.87
C ILE A 80 7.08 -14.11 2.33
N ALA A 81 6.21 -14.22 3.33
CA ALA A 81 5.54 -13.08 3.92
C ALA A 81 5.45 -13.18 5.44
N VAL A 82 5.14 -12.05 6.05
CA VAL A 82 4.85 -11.91 7.49
C VAL A 82 3.42 -11.44 7.70
N PRO A 83 2.80 -11.73 8.86
CA PRO A 83 1.50 -11.16 9.22
C PRO A 83 1.55 -9.63 9.22
N TYR A 84 0.52 -8.99 8.67
CA TYR A 84 0.38 -7.53 8.70
C TYR A 84 -0.71 -7.11 9.70
N PRO A 85 -0.49 -6.06 10.53
CA PRO A 85 0.65 -5.13 10.55
C PRO A 85 1.82 -5.55 11.48
N GLU A 86 1.79 -6.76 12.04
CA GLU A 86 2.74 -7.18 13.08
C GLU A 86 4.19 -7.29 12.58
N GLY A 87 4.39 -7.69 11.33
CA GLY A 87 5.71 -7.92 10.76
C GLY A 87 6.37 -9.21 11.24
N ASN A 88 7.70 -9.23 11.26
CA ASN A 88 8.48 -10.42 11.61
C ASN A 88 8.47 -10.67 13.12
N ILE A 89 7.77 -11.73 13.55
CA ILE A 89 7.63 -12.13 14.96
C ILE A 89 8.63 -13.24 15.30
N SER A 90 8.56 -14.34 14.55
CA SER A 90 9.48 -15.47 14.62
C SER A 90 9.37 -16.28 13.33
N PRO A 91 10.32 -17.20 13.05
CA PRO A 91 10.27 -18.05 11.86
C PRO A 91 8.98 -18.87 11.72
N ASP A 92 8.31 -19.19 12.83
CA ASP A 92 7.07 -19.97 12.85
C ASP A 92 5.86 -19.19 12.28
N TYR A 93 5.96 -17.86 12.21
CA TYR A 93 4.93 -16.98 11.64
C TYR A 93 5.18 -16.64 10.17
N ASN A 94 6.24 -17.15 9.56
CA ASN A 94 6.48 -16.95 8.14
C ASN A 94 5.45 -17.69 7.30
N VAL A 95 4.92 -17.02 6.29
CA VAL A 95 3.93 -17.56 5.36
C VAL A 95 4.60 -17.75 4.01
N PHE A 96 4.65 -19.01 3.55
CA PHE A 96 5.19 -19.39 2.24
C PHE A 96 4.03 -19.68 1.29
N PHE A 97 4.01 -19.05 0.10
CA PHE A 97 2.91 -19.21 -0.86
C PHE A 97 3.33 -18.84 -2.28
N ASN A 98 2.54 -19.31 -3.25
CA ASN A 98 2.72 -18.99 -4.67
C ASN A 98 1.76 -17.88 -5.11
N ARG A 99 2.09 -17.14 -6.17
CA ARG A 99 1.32 -15.98 -6.66
C ARG A 99 -0.11 -16.32 -7.04
N ASN A 100 -0.37 -17.55 -7.48
CA ASN A 100 -1.72 -18.04 -7.77
C ASN A 100 -2.62 -18.17 -6.54
N MET A 101 -2.07 -18.06 -5.32
CA MET A 101 -2.80 -18.09 -4.04
C MET A 101 -3.24 -16.69 -3.60
N ILE A 102 -2.75 -15.62 -4.24
CA ILE A 102 -3.21 -14.25 -3.98
C ILE A 102 -4.67 -14.13 -4.41
N LYS A 103 -5.48 -13.57 -3.52
CA LYS A 103 -6.88 -13.23 -3.79
C LYS A 103 -6.98 -11.77 -4.19
N ASP A 104 -6.47 -10.88 -3.33
CA ASP A 104 -6.55 -9.43 -3.49
C ASP A 104 -5.21 -8.79 -3.09
N ILE A 105 -4.77 -7.78 -3.85
CA ILE A 105 -3.75 -6.82 -3.38
C ILE A 105 -4.48 -5.75 -2.57
N ILE A 106 -4.05 -5.55 -1.32
CA ILE A 106 -4.57 -4.51 -0.44
C ILE A 106 -3.72 -3.24 -0.55
N HIS A 107 -2.40 -3.40 -0.74
CA HIS A 107 -1.48 -2.30 -0.96
C HIS A 107 -0.29 -2.77 -1.78
N SER A 108 0.09 -2.02 -2.81
CA SER A 108 1.31 -2.30 -3.57
C SER A 108 2.54 -1.93 -2.75
N GLY A 109 3.58 -2.76 -2.84
CA GLY A 109 4.90 -2.42 -2.33
C GLY A 109 5.53 -1.23 -3.06
N TYR A 110 6.65 -0.75 -2.51
CA TYR A 110 7.37 0.38 -3.08
C TYR A 110 8.15 -0.05 -4.32
N VAL A 111 7.94 0.66 -5.44
CA VAL A 111 8.53 0.31 -6.73
C VAL A 111 9.64 1.30 -7.08
N THR A 112 10.84 0.76 -7.31
CA THR A 112 11.99 1.46 -7.88
C THR A 112 12.51 0.72 -9.10
N SER A 113 13.46 1.30 -9.83
CA SER A 113 14.16 0.57 -10.89
C SER A 113 14.88 -0.67 -10.36
N GLU A 114 15.43 -0.58 -9.14
CA GLU A 114 16.08 -1.70 -8.45
C GLU A 114 15.07 -2.79 -8.04
N ASP A 115 13.86 -2.44 -7.55
CA ASP A 115 12.79 -3.43 -7.34
C ASP A 115 12.47 -4.16 -8.63
N LYS A 116 12.23 -3.41 -9.72
CA LYS A 116 11.85 -4.00 -11.02
C LYS A 116 12.92 -4.98 -11.50
N GLU A 117 14.20 -4.59 -11.48
CA GLU A 117 15.31 -5.46 -11.88
C GLU A 117 15.41 -6.71 -11.02
N ASN A 118 15.40 -6.56 -9.69
CA ASN A 118 15.48 -7.70 -8.78
C ASN A 118 14.28 -8.65 -8.92
N ARG A 119 13.08 -8.10 -9.13
CA ARG A 119 11.85 -8.85 -9.30
C ARG A 119 11.79 -9.58 -10.64
N GLU A 120 12.23 -8.95 -11.73
CA GLU A 120 12.34 -9.59 -13.04
C GLU A 120 13.38 -10.72 -13.04
N ASN A 121 14.52 -10.51 -12.37
CA ASN A 121 15.53 -11.56 -12.18
C ASN A 121 14.94 -12.75 -11.40
N ALA A 122 14.24 -12.50 -10.29
CA ALA A 122 13.57 -13.55 -9.53
C ALA A 122 12.49 -14.29 -10.35
N ASP A 123 11.76 -13.57 -11.20
CA ASP A 123 10.68 -14.18 -11.99
C ASP A 123 11.21 -15.06 -13.14
N SER A 124 12.45 -14.82 -13.59
CA SER A 124 13.10 -15.58 -14.66
C SER A 124 13.55 -17.00 -14.26
N GLU A 125 13.66 -17.25 -12.95
CA GLU A 125 14.00 -18.57 -12.39
C GLU A 125 12.77 -19.47 -12.48
N GLY A 126 12.71 -20.33 -13.51
CA GLY A 126 11.50 -21.09 -13.87
C GLY A 126 10.78 -21.80 -12.71
N HIS A 127 9.45 -21.76 -12.75
CA HIS A 127 8.58 -22.22 -11.66
C HIS A 127 7.96 -23.59 -11.95
N THR A 128 8.06 -24.52 -11.00
CA THR A 128 7.32 -25.78 -11.01
C THR A 128 6.15 -25.67 -10.05
N TYR A 129 4.94 -25.50 -10.57
CA TYR A 129 3.73 -25.72 -9.77
C TYR A 129 3.50 -27.22 -9.57
#